data_AF-A0A9X1ZAQ9-F1
#
_entry.id   AF-A0A9X1ZAQ9-F1
#
_cell.length_a   1.000
_cell.length_b   1.000
_cell.length_c   1.000
_cell.angle_alpha   90.00
_cell.angle_beta   90.00
_cell.angle_gamma   90.00
#
_symmetry.space_group_name_H-M   'P 1'
#
loop_
_entity.id
_entity.type
_entity.pdbx_description
1 polymer ?
#
loop_
_entity_poly.entity_id
_entity_poly.type
_entity_poly.pdbx_seq_one_letter_code
_entity_poly.pdbx_strand_id
1 'polypeptide(L)'
;MKKNTLKAGLLAVVASTALLTAGVSAADEHHGSRDGKQGYHQMKGKHGGHHDLRKMFRGLDLTDQQKTEMKALFSAHRDEMKQNRPSKEERAAQKAQMLEFITTTNFSEDAVRQALAAKQEARQQKAVDMLKLQNQAYQLLTPEQQEKFQKRFAKHHKR
;
A
#
# COMPACT_ATOMS: atom_id res chain seq x y z
N MET A 1 47.12 -19.17 -6.15
CA MET A 1 46.17 -20.31 -6.22
C MET A 1 45.95 -20.83 -4.80
N LYS A 2 44.76 -20.66 -4.21
CA LYS A 2 44.41 -21.21 -2.90
C LYS A 2 43.15 -22.07 -3.08
N LYS A 3 43.27 -23.37 -2.79
CA LYS A 3 42.24 -24.41 -2.93
C LYS A 3 41.73 -24.77 -1.53
N ASN A 4 40.47 -24.53 -1.24
CA ASN A 4 39.78 -25.07 -0.05
C ASN A 4 38.44 -25.65 -0.54
N THR A 5 38.37 -26.93 -0.92
CA THR A 5 37.98 -28.12 -0.13
C THR A 5 36.56 -28.09 0.47
N LEU A 6 35.77 -29.03 -0.05
CA LEU A 6 34.37 -29.38 0.19
C LEU A 6 34.02 -29.66 1.66
N LYS A 7 32.78 -29.35 2.05
CA LYS A 7 32.02 -30.15 3.03
C LYS A 7 30.59 -30.37 2.54
N ALA A 8 30.30 -31.64 2.27
CA ALA A 8 28.97 -32.19 2.04
C ALA A 8 28.17 -32.20 3.34
N GLY A 9 26.86 -32.01 3.23
CA GLY A 9 25.89 -32.15 4.32
C GLY A 9 24.55 -32.56 3.73
N LEU A 10 24.40 -33.86 3.54
CA LEU A 10 23.26 -34.59 2.99
C LEU A 10 22.15 -34.65 4.06
N LEU A 11 20.92 -34.22 3.74
CA LEU A 11 19.77 -34.43 4.62
C LEU A 11 18.67 -35.16 3.85
N ALA A 12 18.38 -36.36 4.35
CA ALA A 12 17.61 -37.40 3.73
C ALA A 12 16.09 -37.20 3.87
N VAL A 13 15.41 -37.55 2.78
CA VAL A 13 14.09 -38.16 2.60
C VAL A 13 13.29 -38.45 3.87
N VAL A 14 12.07 -37.91 3.92
CA VAL A 14 10.90 -38.64 4.46
C VAL A 14 9.84 -38.68 3.37
N ALA A 15 9.71 -39.85 2.74
CA ALA A 15 8.58 -40.24 1.93
C ALA A 15 7.60 -40.99 2.84
N SER A 16 6.32 -40.63 2.81
CA SER A 16 5.24 -41.56 3.13
C SER A 16 3.94 -41.11 2.46
N THR A 17 3.46 -42.03 1.64
CA THR A 17 2.37 -41.98 0.68
C THR A 17 1.03 -42.32 1.34
N ALA A 18 -0.07 -41.77 0.85
CA ALA A 18 -1.35 -42.48 0.80
C ALA A 18 -2.23 -41.93 -0.34
N LEU A 19 -2.34 -42.73 -1.42
CA LEU A 19 -3.41 -42.66 -2.41
C LEU A 19 -4.60 -43.48 -1.90
N LEU A 20 -5.83 -42.96 -1.97
CA LEU A 20 -7.03 -43.77 -2.22
C LEU A 20 -8.09 -42.95 -2.97
N THR A 21 -8.89 -43.69 -3.73
CA THR A 21 -9.63 -43.36 -4.95
C THR A 21 -11.16 -43.25 -4.77
N ALA A 22 -11.78 -42.51 -5.69
CA ALA A 22 -13.11 -42.69 -6.32
C ALA A 22 -14.42 -42.60 -5.49
N GLY A 23 -15.41 -41.92 -6.06
CA GLY A 23 -16.84 -42.07 -5.69
C GLY A 23 -17.72 -40.87 -6.02
N VAL A 24 -18.59 -41.03 -7.03
CA VAL A 24 -19.51 -40.06 -7.65
C VAL A 24 -20.64 -39.59 -6.73
N SER A 25 -21.12 -38.35 -6.90
CA SER A 25 -22.56 -38.04 -7.00
C SER A 25 -22.81 -36.61 -7.50
N ALA A 26 -23.33 -36.51 -8.72
CA ALA A 26 -23.90 -35.30 -9.29
C ALA A 26 -25.37 -35.60 -9.64
N ALA A 27 -26.28 -35.12 -8.79
CA ALA A 27 -27.69 -34.85 -9.08
C ALA A 27 -28.31 -34.29 -7.80
N ASP A 28 -28.74 -33.04 -7.80
CA ASP A 28 -30.18 -32.73 -7.80
C ASP A 28 -30.38 -31.22 -7.99
N GLU A 29 -31.29 -30.89 -8.89
CA GLU A 29 -31.80 -29.54 -9.06
C GLU A 29 -32.84 -29.28 -7.96
N HIS A 30 -32.69 -28.20 -7.19
CA HIS A 30 -33.86 -27.60 -6.58
C HIS A 30 -33.78 -26.09 -6.55
N HIS A 31 -34.77 -25.50 -7.22
CA HIS A 31 -35.16 -24.10 -7.18
C HIS A 31 -35.27 -23.58 -5.74
N GLY A 32 -34.76 -22.36 -5.55
CA GLY A 32 -34.93 -21.57 -4.34
C GLY A 32 -34.64 -20.09 -4.62
N SER A 33 -35.57 -19.41 -5.28
CA SER A 33 -35.61 -17.95 -5.30
C SER A 33 -35.67 -17.41 -3.87
N ARG A 34 -34.70 -16.60 -3.46
CA ARG A 34 -34.97 -15.52 -2.50
C ARG A 34 -33.96 -14.39 -2.61
N ASP A 35 -34.52 -13.29 -3.10
CA ASP A 35 -34.13 -11.91 -2.92
C ASP A 35 -33.31 -11.69 -1.64
N GLY A 36 -32.06 -11.30 -1.84
CA GLY A 36 -31.09 -11.06 -0.80
C GLY A 36 -30.11 -10.02 -1.29
N LYS A 37 -30.62 -8.84 -1.68
CA LYS A 37 -29.84 -7.60 -1.74
C LYS A 37 -29.35 -7.24 -0.33
N GLN A 38 -28.49 -8.06 0.27
CA GLN A 38 -27.55 -7.55 1.27
C GLN A 38 -26.52 -6.76 0.48
N GLY A 39 -26.79 -5.46 0.38
CA GLY A 39 -25.77 -4.47 0.11
C GLY A 39 -24.65 -4.65 1.12
N TYR A 40 -23.66 -5.46 0.77
CA TYR A 40 -22.30 -5.19 1.16
C TYR A 40 -22.00 -3.84 0.54
N HIS A 41 -22.38 -2.77 1.25
CA HIS A 41 -21.65 -1.54 1.16
C HIS A 41 -20.22 -1.97 1.43
N GLN A 42 -19.43 -2.13 0.36
CA GLN A 42 -18.00 -2.00 0.48
C GLN A 42 -17.85 -0.71 1.27
N MET A 43 -17.47 -0.87 2.54
CA MET A 43 -16.69 0.12 3.24
C MET A 43 -15.53 0.33 2.28
N LYS A 44 -15.69 1.30 1.36
CA LYS A 44 -14.58 1.97 0.74
C LYS A 44 -13.89 2.58 1.94
N GLY A 45 -13.03 1.77 2.56
CA GLY A 45 -11.97 2.25 3.40
C GLY A 45 -11.38 3.35 2.55
N LYS A 46 -11.61 4.59 2.97
CA LYS A 46 -10.89 5.76 2.48
C LYS A 46 -9.47 5.25 2.36
N HIS A 47 -8.99 5.06 1.14
CA HIS A 47 -7.64 4.53 0.91
C HIS A 47 -6.70 5.53 1.59
N GLY A 48 -6.33 5.21 2.82
CA GLY A 48 -5.49 6.02 3.67
C GLY A 48 -4.14 6.16 2.99
N GLY A 49 -3.68 7.39 2.84
CA GLY A 49 -2.32 7.70 2.41
C GLY A 49 -2.18 8.34 1.03
N HIS A 50 -3.24 8.37 0.22
CA HIS A 50 -3.29 9.22 -0.98
C HIS A 50 -4.48 10.14 -0.86
N HIS A 51 -4.44 11.07 0.10
CA HIS A 51 -5.16 12.32 -0.10
C HIS A 51 -4.64 12.87 -1.42
N ASP A 52 -5.47 12.75 -2.45
CA ASP A 52 -5.20 13.22 -3.80
C ASP A 52 -4.72 14.67 -3.67
N LEU A 53 -3.41 14.90 -3.80
CA LEU A 53 -2.77 16.21 -3.59
C LEU A 53 -3.49 17.27 -4.45
N ARG A 54 -4.05 16.86 -5.58
CA ARG A 54 -4.89 17.66 -6.48
C ARG A 54 -6.16 18.18 -5.79
N LYS A 55 -6.73 17.46 -4.84
CA LYS A 55 -7.89 17.91 -4.05
C LYS A 55 -7.54 19.02 -3.08
N MET A 56 -6.31 19.06 -2.58
CA MET A 56 -5.84 20.10 -1.65
C MET A 56 -5.84 21.48 -2.33
N PHE A 57 -5.44 21.54 -3.59
CA PHE A 57 -5.41 22.76 -4.40
C PHE A 57 -6.71 23.02 -5.18
N ARG A 58 -7.68 22.09 -5.16
CA ARG A 58 -8.96 22.24 -5.87
C ARG A 58 -9.74 23.41 -5.31
N GLY A 59 -10.36 24.24 -6.15
CA GLY A 59 -11.15 25.42 -5.70
C GLY A 59 -10.29 26.65 -5.35
N LEU A 60 -8.99 26.58 -5.60
CA LEU A 60 -8.21 27.77 -5.88
C LEU A 60 -8.45 28.16 -7.34
N ASP A 61 -8.53 29.46 -7.59
CA ASP A 61 -8.77 30.03 -8.92
C ASP A 61 -7.43 30.05 -9.68
N LEU A 62 -6.92 28.85 -9.99
CA LEU A 62 -5.63 28.65 -10.65
C LEU A 62 -5.69 29.08 -12.11
N THR A 63 -4.65 29.76 -12.58
CA THR A 63 -4.45 30.03 -14.01
C THR A 63 -4.19 28.72 -14.76
N ASP A 64 -4.38 28.72 -16.08
CA ASP A 64 -4.13 27.52 -16.89
C ASP A 64 -2.65 27.13 -16.93
N GLN A 65 -1.75 28.13 -16.82
CA GLN A 65 -0.33 27.90 -16.62
C GLN A 65 -0.07 27.16 -15.30
N GLN A 66 -0.59 27.67 -14.17
CA GLN A 66 -0.43 27.03 -12.86
C GLN A 66 -0.98 25.61 -12.84
N LYS A 67 -2.14 25.36 -13.48
CA LYS A 67 -2.71 24.00 -13.60
C LYS A 67 -1.78 23.06 -14.36
N THR A 68 -1.15 23.55 -15.41
CA THR A 68 -0.23 22.78 -16.26
C THR A 68 1.04 22.41 -15.48
N GLU A 69 1.65 23.39 -14.82
CA GLU A 69 2.84 23.19 -13.99
C GLU A 69 2.55 22.22 -12.83
N MET A 70 1.43 22.42 -12.13
CA MET A 70 0.98 21.56 -11.04
C MET A 70 0.74 20.11 -11.51
N LYS A 71 0.13 19.93 -12.69
CA LYS A 71 -0.11 18.61 -13.27
C LYS A 71 1.21 17.92 -13.64
N ALA A 72 2.16 18.66 -14.21
CA ALA A 72 3.49 18.14 -14.55
C ALA A 72 4.23 17.69 -13.28
N LEU A 73 4.24 18.55 -12.25
CA LEU A 73 4.86 18.27 -10.95
C LEU A 73 4.30 16.98 -10.31
N PHE A 74 2.98 16.86 -10.22
CA PHE A 74 2.36 15.66 -9.64
C PHE A 74 2.52 14.41 -10.49
N SER A 75 2.61 14.55 -11.82
CA SER A 75 2.82 13.40 -12.72
C SER A 75 4.23 12.87 -12.59
N ALA A 76 5.24 13.75 -12.59
CA ALA A 76 6.65 13.39 -12.39
C ALA A 76 6.83 12.62 -11.07
N HIS A 77 6.29 13.15 -9.98
CA HIS A 77 6.38 12.46 -8.69
C HIS A 77 5.60 11.13 -8.67
N ARG A 78 4.44 11.07 -9.34
CA ARG A 78 3.70 9.80 -9.45
C ARG A 78 4.52 8.74 -10.18
N ASP A 79 5.26 9.12 -11.21
CA ASP A 79 6.07 8.19 -11.99
C ASP A 79 7.31 7.73 -11.21
N GLU A 80 7.96 8.63 -10.47
CA GLU A 80 9.00 8.28 -9.49
C GLU A 80 8.48 7.27 -8.45
N MET A 81 7.30 7.52 -7.88
CA MET A 81 6.68 6.60 -6.92
C MET A 81 6.27 5.25 -7.52
N LYS A 82 5.97 5.19 -8.83
CA LYS A 82 5.70 3.92 -9.52
C LYS A 82 6.99 3.12 -9.70
N GLN A 83 8.09 3.78 -10.02
CA GLN A 83 9.40 3.14 -10.17
C GLN A 83 9.87 2.54 -8.85
N ASN A 84 9.69 3.28 -7.74
CA ASN A 84 10.06 2.84 -6.39
C ASN A 84 9.00 1.97 -5.71
N ARG A 85 8.01 1.45 -6.47
CA ARG A 85 6.94 0.65 -5.88
C ARG A 85 7.43 -0.77 -5.61
N PRO A 86 7.18 -1.33 -4.40
CA PRO A 86 7.54 -2.71 -4.11
C PRO A 86 6.96 -3.69 -5.13
N SER A 87 7.78 -4.67 -5.50
CA SER A 87 7.44 -5.71 -6.47
C SER A 87 6.24 -6.53 -5.98
N LYS A 88 5.66 -7.34 -6.87
CA LYS A 88 4.57 -8.26 -6.46
C LYS A 88 5.06 -9.25 -5.40
N GLU A 89 6.29 -9.74 -5.56
CA GLU A 89 6.92 -10.71 -4.68
C GLU A 89 7.23 -10.11 -3.31
N GLU A 90 7.83 -8.92 -3.27
CA GLU A 90 8.09 -8.21 -2.01
C GLU A 90 6.80 -7.96 -1.23
N ARG A 91 5.72 -7.57 -1.94
CA ARG A 91 4.41 -7.40 -1.30
C ARG A 91 3.81 -8.72 -0.80
N ALA A 92 4.04 -9.82 -1.51
CA ALA A 92 3.60 -11.14 -1.07
C ALA A 92 4.38 -11.60 0.17
N ALA A 93 5.70 -11.43 0.18
CA ALA A 93 6.56 -11.72 1.32
C ALA A 93 6.15 -10.91 2.57
N GLN A 94 5.88 -9.61 2.41
CA GLN A 94 5.40 -8.77 3.51
C GLN A 94 4.05 -9.23 4.06
N LYS A 95 3.15 -9.75 3.21
CA LYS A 95 1.87 -10.31 3.66
C LYS A 95 2.05 -11.64 4.37
N ALA A 96 2.91 -12.51 3.88
CA ALA A 96 3.23 -13.78 4.52
C ALA A 96 3.84 -13.56 5.90
N GLN A 97 4.82 -12.66 6.02
CA GLN A 97 5.43 -12.28 7.30
C GLN A 97 4.40 -11.73 8.30
N MET A 98 3.45 -10.92 7.83
CA MET A 98 2.36 -10.43 8.68
C MET A 98 1.44 -11.58 9.14
N LEU A 99 1.11 -12.51 8.25
CA LEU A 99 0.29 -13.67 8.59
C LEU A 99 1.00 -14.54 9.64
N GLU A 100 2.30 -14.77 9.48
CA GLU A 100 3.12 -15.52 10.43
C GLU A 100 3.09 -14.91 11.84
N PHE A 101 3.24 -13.58 11.95
CA PHE A 101 3.11 -12.90 13.24
C PHE A 101 1.73 -13.05 13.89
N ILE A 102 0.67 -13.24 13.10
CA ILE A 102 -0.69 -13.41 13.58
C ILE A 102 -0.98 -14.87 13.96
N THR A 103 -0.43 -15.83 13.19
CA THR A 103 -0.75 -17.25 13.35
C THR A 103 0.23 -18.02 14.23
N THR A 104 1.36 -17.40 14.62
CA THR A 104 2.32 -18.02 15.54
C THR A 104 1.68 -18.28 16.90
N THR A 105 1.99 -19.42 17.51
CA THR A 105 1.56 -19.76 18.87
C THR A 105 2.34 -18.98 19.92
N ASN A 106 3.57 -18.57 19.60
CA ASN A 106 4.47 -17.81 20.48
C ASN A 106 4.69 -16.41 19.90
N PHE A 107 3.83 -15.47 20.27
CA PHE A 107 3.94 -14.09 19.84
C PHE A 107 5.19 -13.42 20.44
N SER A 108 6.02 -12.80 19.60
CA SER A 108 7.16 -12.00 20.01
C SER A 108 6.94 -10.54 19.62
N GLU A 109 6.73 -9.69 20.62
CA GLU A 109 6.57 -8.25 20.41
C GLU A 109 7.84 -7.62 19.80
N ASP A 110 9.01 -8.05 20.26
CA ASP A 110 10.30 -7.54 19.78
C ASP A 110 10.52 -7.86 18.29
N ALA A 111 10.19 -9.08 17.85
CA ALA A 111 10.30 -9.45 16.43
C ALA A 111 9.38 -8.59 15.54
N VAL A 112 8.16 -8.31 16.01
CA VAL A 112 7.23 -7.41 15.30
C VAL A 112 7.78 -5.98 15.27
N ARG A 113 8.27 -5.46 16.40
CA ARG A 113 8.86 -4.11 16.48
C ARG A 113 10.05 -3.96 15.54
N GLN A 114 10.95 -4.95 15.46
CA GLN A 114 12.08 -4.94 14.53
C GLN A 114 11.62 -4.93 13.06
N ALA A 115 10.66 -5.79 12.70
CA ALA A 115 10.12 -5.83 11.34
C ALA A 115 9.42 -4.52 10.94
N LEU A 116 8.79 -3.82 11.88
CA LEU A 116 8.20 -2.50 11.65
C LEU A 116 9.27 -1.39 11.58
N ALA A 117 10.31 -1.46 12.41
CA ALA A 117 11.41 -0.50 12.41
C ALA A 117 12.14 -0.48 11.06
N ALA A 118 12.37 -1.64 10.45
CA ALA A 118 12.97 -1.75 9.11
C ALA A 118 12.16 -1.00 8.02
N LYS A 119 10.86 -0.76 8.25
CA LYS A 119 9.99 -0.02 7.32
C LYS A 119 9.83 1.46 7.70
N GLN A 120 10.33 1.87 8.86
CA GLN A 120 10.10 3.21 9.40
C GLN A 120 10.83 4.27 8.59
N GLU A 121 12.08 4.01 8.19
CA GLU A 121 12.88 4.94 7.38
C GLU A 121 12.21 5.22 6.03
N ALA A 122 11.78 4.19 5.31
CA ALA A 122 11.05 4.35 4.05
C ALA A 122 9.75 5.15 4.21
N ARG A 123 9.05 5.00 5.34
CA ARG A 123 7.85 5.80 5.66
C ARG A 123 8.20 7.26 5.93
N GLN A 124 9.27 7.52 6.66
CA GLN A 124 9.75 8.87 6.94
C GLN A 124 10.18 9.58 5.65
N GLN A 125 10.97 8.91 4.81
CA GLN A 125 11.40 9.46 3.53
C GLN A 125 10.20 9.81 2.65
N LYS A 126 9.23 8.90 2.53
CA LYS A 126 7.99 9.17 1.80
C LYS A 126 7.22 10.36 2.36
N ALA A 127 7.18 10.53 3.68
CA ALA A 127 6.51 11.68 4.30
C ALA A 127 7.22 12.99 3.96
N VAL A 128 8.56 13.01 3.99
CA VAL A 128 9.37 14.15 3.56
C VAL A 128 9.13 14.48 2.10
N ASP A 129 9.12 13.48 1.22
CA ASP A 129 8.91 13.69 -0.22
C ASP A 129 7.50 14.23 -0.53
N MET A 130 6.47 13.75 0.20
CA MET A 130 5.13 14.33 0.13
C MET A 130 5.10 15.81 0.54
N LEU A 131 5.78 16.17 1.62
CA LEU A 131 5.82 17.57 2.10
C LEU A 131 6.60 18.47 1.14
N LYS A 132 7.71 17.98 0.58
CA LYS A 132 8.46 18.69 -0.47
C LYS A 132 7.58 18.97 -1.68
N LEU A 133 6.84 17.96 -2.14
CA LEU A 133 5.92 18.10 -3.27
C LEU A 133 4.80 19.10 -2.98
N GLN A 134 4.22 19.07 -1.77
CA GLN A 134 3.23 20.05 -1.34
C GLN A 134 3.80 21.48 -1.30
N ASN A 135 5.03 21.63 -0.83
CA ASN A 135 5.71 22.92 -0.78
C ASN A 135 5.97 23.46 -2.19
N GLN A 136 6.50 22.65 -3.11
CA GLN A 136 6.71 23.04 -4.50
C GLN A 136 5.41 23.48 -5.17
N ALA A 137 4.34 22.70 -4.97
CA ALA A 137 3.00 23.05 -5.44
C ALA A 137 2.49 24.38 -4.84
N TYR A 138 2.73 24.61 -3.55
CA TYR A 138 2.33 25.85 -2.87
C TYR A 138 3.07 27.08 -3.40
N GLN A 139 4.35 26.95 -3.76
CA GLN A 139 5.15 28.05 -4.34
C GLN A 139 4.67 28.48 -5.73
N LEU A 140 3.89 27.67 -6.45
CA LEU A 140 3.29 28.05 -7.72
C LEU A 140 2.08 28.99 -7.55
N LEU A 141 1.55 29.13 -6.33
CA LEU A 141 0.38 29.94 -6.03
C LEU A 141 0.74 31.42 -5.89
N THR A 142 -0.18 32.30 -6.30
CA THR A 142 -0.09 33.72 -5.99
C THR A 142 -0.31 33.99 -4.50
N PRO A 143 0.14 35.14 -3.95
CA PRO A 143 -0.05 35.47 -2.53
C PRO A 143 -1.51 35.37 -2.06
N GLU A 144 -2.47 35.82 -2.87
CA GLU A 144 -3.90 35.73 -2.56
C GLU A 144 -4.40 34.27 -2.53
N GLN A 145 -3.95 33.44 -3.47
CA GLN A 145 -4.28 32.02 -3.52
C GLN A 145 -3.67 31.27 -2.33
N GLN A 146 -2.46 31.63 -1.91
CA GLN A 146 -1.78 31.09 -0.73
C GLN A 146 -2.58 31.37 0.55
N GLU A 147 -3.09 32.58 0.73
CA GLU A 147 -3.93 32.92 1.88
C GLU A 147 -5.24 32.10 1.89
N LYS A 148 -5.91 32.02 0.73
CA LYS A 148 -7.13 31.19 0.56
C LYS A 148 -6.84 29.72 0.87
N PHE A 149 -5.68 29.22 0.46
CA PHE A 149 -5.23 27.87 0.76
C PHE A 149 -5.08 27.65 2.26
N GLN A 150 -4.34 28.51 2.97
CA GLN A 150 -4.11 28.37 4.42
C GLN A 150 -5.43 28.40 5.22
N LYS A 151 -6.34 29.32 4.90
CA LYS A 151 -7.66 29.41 5.56
C LYS A 151 -8.46 28.11 5.40
N ARG A 152 -8.46 27.54 4.19
CA ARG A 152 -9.17 26.28 3.89
C ARG A 152 -8.52 25.09 4.56
N PHE A 153 -7.19 25.04 4.58
CA PHE A 153 -6.43 24.00 5.24
C PHE A 153 -6.73 23.97 6.74
N ALA A 154 -6.67 25.11 7.41
CA ALA A 154 -7.02 25.24 8.82
C ALA A 154 -8.47 24.83 9.13
N LYS A 155 -9.42 25.14 8.25
CA LYS A 155 -10.83 24.75 8.42
C LYS A 155 -11.05 23.24 8.25
N HIS A 156 -10.34 22.59 7.34
CA HIS A 156 -10.47 21.15 7.11
C HIS A 156 -9.87 20.31 8.24
N HIS A 157 -8.92 20.86 9.01
CA HIS A 157 -8.35 20.22 10.19
C HIS A 157 -9.25 20.28 11.43
N LYS A 158 -10.28 21.15 11.46
CA LYS A 158 -11.19 21.33 12.61
C LYS A 158 -12.51 20.53 12.51
N ARG A 159 -12.67 19.68 11.50
CA ARG A 159 -13.87 18.86 11.25
C ARG A 159 -13.55 17.40 11.48
#